data_AF-A0A951DXG2-F1
#
_entry.id   AF-A0A951DXG2-F1
#
_cell.length_a   1.000
_cell.length_b   1.000
_cell.length_c   1.000
_cell.angle_alpha   90.00
_cell.angle_beta   90.00
_cell.angle_gamma   90.00
#
_symmetry.space_group_name_H-M   'P 1'
#
loop_
_entity.id
_entity.type
_entity.pdbx_description
1 polymer ?
#
loop_
_entity_poly.entity_id
_entity_poly.type
_entity_poly.pdbx_seq_one_letter_code
_entity_poly.pdbx_strand_id
1 'polypeptide(L)'
;MLGFVEEITLLLLDDTQGRFVDLPLSASDVVIAGAALMDLALANRIDTDLDGLTVVDRSPTGDDILDDALGRLVQSGDPLTVSAAVEGLAAYAEGYKEKALQRLVAHKILREENGRFLWVFPTRRYPVIDDTEQREVKARLRQVLLTDEIPDPRDVVLICLIDACNLLGLVLTPDEIKKTSARVEQLSKMDLIGQAVTRAVAEIRFIVKHATSPIM
;
A
#
# COMPACT_ATOMS: atom_id res chain seq x y z
N MET A 1 -4.08 15.58 -1.80
CA MET A 1 -3.26 14.49 -2.38
C MET A 1 -3.28 13.38 -1.36
N LEU A 2 -3.74 12.21 -1.76
CA LEU A 2 -3.86 11.05 -0.88
C LEU A 2 -2.47 10.54 -0.47
N GLY A 3 -2.36 9.90 0.69
CA GLY A 3 -1.19 9.10 1.09
C GLY A 3 -1.16 7.75 0.38
N PHE A 4 -0.01 7.06 0.37
CA PHE A 4 0.09 5.70 -0.14
C PHE A 4 -0.85 4.74 0.60
N VAL A 5 -1.04 4.91 1.91
CA VAL A 5 -1.97 4.07 2.68
C VAL A 5 -3.40 4.21 2.14
N GLU A 6 -3.81 5.43 1.78
CA GLU A 6 -5.14 5.71 1.23
C GLU A 6 -5.28 5.18 -0.20
N GLU A 7 -4.27 5.38 -1.06
CA GLU A 7 -4.28 4.87 -2.44
C GLU A 7 -4.28 3.32 -2.48
N ILE A 8 -3.48 2.67 -1.63
CA ILE A 8 -3.52 1.20 -1.49
C ILE A 8 -4.88 0.76 -0.95
N THR A 9 -5.43 1.44 0.06
CA THR A 9 -6.76 1.11 0.58
C THR A 9 -7.83 1.19 -0.50
N LEU A 10 -7.80 2.20 -1.37
CA LEU A 10 -8.68 2.32 -2.54
C LEU A 10 -8.49 1.18 -3.54
N LEU A 11 -7.25 0.76 -3.81
CA LEU A 11 -6.95 -0.35 -4.72
C LEU A 11 -7.44 -1.69 -4.18
N LEU A 12 -7.48 -1.86 -2.86
CA LEU A 12 -7.97 -3.07 -2.20
C LEU A 12 -9.50 -3.18 -2.22
N LEU A 13 -10.24 -2.13 -2.59
CA LEU A 13 -11.69 -2.18 -2.74
C LEU A 13 -12.10 -2.69 -4.13
N ASP A 14 -13.07 -3.60 -4.15
CA ASP A 14 -13.76 -4.07 -5.35
C ASP A 14 -14.61 -2.94 -5.95
N ASP A 15 -14.44 -2.72 -7.26
CA ASP A 15 -15.07 -1.62 -8.01
C ASP A 15 -16.60 -1.72 -8.10
N THR A 16 -17.17 -2.91 -7.85
CA THR A 16 -18.61 -3.16 -8.01
C THR A 16 -19.36 -3.14 -6.68
N GLN A 17 -18.76 -3.68 -5.63
CA GLN A 17 -19.40 -3.84 -4.31
C GLN A 17 -18.86 -2.87 -3.26
N GLY A 18 -17.73 -2.21 -3.51
CA GLY A 18 -17.04 -1.39 -2.51
C GLY A 18 -16.61 -2.19 -1.28
N ARG A 19 -16.33 -3.49 -1.46
CA ARG A 19 -15.84 -4.39 -0.40
C ARG A 19 -14.37 -4.67 -0.64
N PHE A 20 -13.61 -4.95 0.41
CA PHE A 20 -12.25 -5.44 0.23
C PHE A 20 -12.24 -6.71 -0.61
N VAL A 21 -11.31 -6.79 -1.56
CA VAL A 21 -11.05 -8.00 -2.34
C VAL A 21 -10.55 -9.12 -1.43
N ASP A 22 -10.91 -10.37 -1.75
CA ASP A 22 -10.41 -11.53 -1.01
C ASP A 22 -8.92 -11.75 -1.34
N LEU A 23 -8.07 -11.29 -0.42
CA LEU A 23 -6.63 -11.51 -0.44
C LEU A 23 -6.21 -12.33 0.77
N PRO A 24 -5.09 -13.07 0.70
CA PRO A 24 -4.47 -13.58 1.90
C PRO A 24 -4.25 -12.41 2.89
N LEU A 25 -4.70 -12.57 4.15
CA LEU A 25 -4.58 -11.52 5.17
C LEU A 25 -3.14 -10.99 5.28
N SER A 26 -2.16 -11.90 5.17
CA SER A 26 -0.73 -11.56 5.17
C SER A 26 -0.33 -10.61 4.03
N ALA A 27 -0.94 -10.69 2.84
CA ALA A 27 -0.62 -9.81 1.73
C ALA A 27 -1.25 -8.42 1.89
N SER A 28 -2.51 -8.36 2.38
CA SER A 28 -3.20 -7.09 2.64
C SER A 28 -2.53 -6.28 3.74
N ASP A 29 -2.08 -6.94 4.80
CA ASP A 29 -1.51 -6.24 5.95
C ASP A 29 -0.09 -5.75 5.65
N VAL A 30 0.68 -6.58 4.92
CA VAL A 30 2.02 -6.22 4.47
C VAL A 30 2.01 -5.06 3.47
N VAL A 31 1.07 -5.03 2.51
CA VAL A 31 1.00 -3.91 1.55
C VAL A 31 0.65 -2.59 2.24
N ILE A 32 -0.23 -2.61 3.24
CA ILE A 32 -0.59 -1.42 4.03
C ILE A 32 0.57 -0.96 4.91
N ALA A 33 1.30 -1.89 5.53
CA ALA A 33 2.51 -1.58 6.28
C ALA A 33 3.58 -0.93 5.39
N GLY A 34 3.83 -1.51 4.21
CA GLY A 34 4.74 -0.94 3.22
C GLY A 34 4.32 0.47 2.78
N ALA A 35 3.02 0.69 2.56
CA ALA A 35 2.50 2.01 2.22
C ALA A 35 2.76 3.06 3.31
N ALA A 36 2.55 2.70 4.59
CA ALA A 36 2.82 3.59 5.72
C ALA A 36 4.32 3.93 5.83
N LEU A 37 5.21 2.98 5.57
CA LEU A 37 6.66 3.24 5.52
C LEU A 37 7.01 4.21 4.38
N MET A 38 6.40 4.06 3.21
CA MET A 38 6.64 4.98 2.08
C MET A 38 6.15 6.40 2.38
N ASP A 39 4.97 6.53 3.00
CA ASP A 39 4.47 7.85 3.43
C ASP A 39 5.38 8.49 4.48
N LEU A 40 5.91 7.70 5.44
CA LEU A 40 6.89 8.18 6.42
C LEU A 40 8.22 8.60 5.80
N ALA A 41 8.70 7.87 4.79
CA ALA A 41 9.91 8.20 4.05
C ALA A 41 9.73 9.52 3.27
N LEU A 42 8.60 9.69 2.58
CA LEU A 42 8.27 10.95 1.90
C LEU A 42 8.10 12.12 2.87
N ALA A 43 7.62 11.86 4.09
CA ALA A 43 7.56 12.83 5.16
C ALA A 43 8.91 13.11 5.83
N ASN A 44 10.01 12.50 5.36
CA ASN A 44 11.36 12.60 5.93
C ASN A 44 11.42 12.21 7.42
N ARG A 45 10.61 11.23 7.83
CA ARG A 45 10.61 10.70 9.22
C ARG A 45 11.53 9.50 9.38
N ILE A 46 11.69 8.73 8.32
CA ILE A 46 12.56 7.56 8.28
C ILE A 46 13.51 7.65 7.09
N ASP A 47 14.62 6.96 7.19
CA ASP A 47 15.54 6.69 6.10
C ASP A 47 15.88 5.19 6.09
N THR A 48 16.32 4.67 4.95
CA THR A 48 16.70 3.26 4.82
C THR A 48 17.98 3.12 4.00
N ASP A 49 18.89 2.27 4.44
CA ASP A 49 20.16 2.00 3.79
C ASP A 49 20.42 0.49 3.60
N LEU A 50 21.70 0.12 3.43
CA LEU A 50 22.09 -1.28 3.26
C LEU A 50 22.02 -2.11 4.56
N ASP A 51 21.94 -1.46 5.71
CA ASP A 51 22.01 -2.10 7.02
C ASP A 51 20.64 -2.13 7.70
N GLY A 52 19.75 -1.17 7.41
CA GLY A 52 18.39 -1.19 7.93
C GLY A 52 17.57 0.07 7.65
N LEU A 53 16.56 0.25 8.48
CA LEU A 53 15.68 1.40 8.58
C LEU A 53 16.04 2.17 9.85
N THR A 54 16.18 3.49 9.74
CA THR A 54 16.48 4.39 10.85
C THR A 54 15.42 5.47 10.97
N VAL A 55 15.04 5.83 12.20
CA VAL A 55 14.14 6.95 12.45
C VAL A 55 14.95 8.25 12.52
N VAL A 56 14.84 9.09 11.48
CA VAL A 56 15.63 10.33 11.35
C VAL A 56 14.95 11.54 11.98
N ASP A 57 13.61 11.55 12.07
CA ASP A 57 12.85 12.59 12.77
C ASP A 57 11.65 11.97 13.50
N ARG A 58 11.52 12.30 14.79
CA ARG A 58 10.46 11.83 15.70
C ARG A 58 9.32 12.83 15.87
N SER A 59 9.39 13.98 15.20
CA SER A 59 8.35 14.99 15.27
C SER A 59 7.03 14.48 14.68
N PRO A 60 5.86 14.86 15.22
CA PRO A 60 4.58 14.51 14.61
C PRO A 60 4.53 14.96 13.15
N THR A 61 3.95 14.13 12.31
CA THR A 61 3.62 14.41 10.91
C THR A 61 2.34 15.24 10.79
N GLY A 62 1.48 15.19 11.82
CA GLY A 62 0.12 15.73 11.76
C GLY A 62 -0.88 14.78 11.10
N ASP A 63 -0.41 13.60 10.70
CA ASP A 63 -1.19 12.50 10.15
C ASP A 63 -1.30 11.39 11.20
N ASP A 64 -2.52 11.05 11.62
CA ASP A 64 -2.73 10.10 12.73
C ASP A 64 -2.45 8.62 12.39
N ILE A 65 -2.31 8.27 11.10
CA ILE A 65 -1.83 6.95 10.66
C ILE A 65 -0.31 6.94 10.78
N LEU A 66 0.35 7.97 10.25
CA LEU A 66 1.81 8.05 10.25
C LEU A 66 2.37 8.28 11.65
N ASP A 67 1.70 9.06 12.49
CA ASP A 67 2.12 9.29 13.88
C ASP A 67 2.04 8.02 14.72
N ASP A 68 1.03 7.17 14.49
CA ASP A 68 0.94 5.85 15.13
C ASP A 68 2.04 4.91 14.61
N ALA A 69 2.24 4.85 13.28
CA ALA A 69 3.30 4.05 12.68
C ALA A 69 4.70 4.46 13.15
N LEU A 70 4.99 5.77 13.17
CA LEU A 70 6.25 6.32 13.67
C LEU A 70 6.46 5.98 15.15
N GLY A 71 5.42 6.14 15.96
CA GLY A 71 5.46 5.77 17.38
C GLY A 71 5.79 4.28 17.59
N ARG A 72 5.27 3.40 16.75
CA ARG A 72 5.57 1.96 16.79
C ARG A 72 7.00 1.66 16.39
N LEU A 73 7.50 2.26 15.31
CA LEU A 73 8.90 2.09 14.90
C LEU A 73 9.85 2.50 16.03
N VAL A 74 9.60 3.66 16.66
CA VAL A 74 10.41 4.13 17.80
C VAL A 74 10.35 3.16 18.99
N GLN A 75 9.20 2.54 19.26
CA GLN A 75 9.05 1.56 20.35
C GLN A 75 9.74 0.23 20.06
N SER A 76 9.75 -0.20 18.79
CA SER A 76 10.37 -1.46 18.35
C SER A 76 11.89 -1.43 18.41
N GLY A 77 12.50 -0.25 18.44
CA GLY A 77 13.96 -0.04 18.46
C GLY A 77 14.44 0.74 17.25
N ASP A 78 15.68 1.22 17.27
CA ASP A 78 16.31 1.98 16.19
C ASP A 78 17.83 1.77 16.27
N PRO A 79 18.50 1.20 15.25
CA PRO A 79 17.99 0.84 13.92
C PRO A 79 17.17 -0.46 13.90
N LEU A 80 16.32 -0.61 12.87
CA LEU A 80 15.51 -1.81 12.59
C LEU A 80 15.89 -2.42 11.24
N THR A 81 15.62 -3.71 11.04
CA THR A 81 15.56 -4.23 9.66
C THR A 81 14.25 -3.78 9.01
N VAL A 82 14.22 -3.65 7.68
CA VAL A 82 12.98 -3.27 6.99
C VAL A 82 11.90 -4.35 7.18
N SER A 83 12.28 -5.62 7.20
CA SER A 83 11.39 -6.74 7.53
C SER A 83 10.76 -6.60 8.90
N ALA A 84 11.54 -6.27 9.95
CA ALA A 84 11.00 -6.09 11.30
C ALA A 84 10.06 -4.90 11.39
N ALA A 85 10.36 -3.81 10.67
CA ALA A 85 9.48 -2.65 10.57
C ALA A 85 8.15 -3.02 9.88
N VAL A 86 8.20 -3.72 8.75
CA VAL A 86 7.00 -4.18 8.03
C VAL A 86 6.16 -5.12 8.89
N GLU A 87 6.75 -6.13 9.51
CA GLU A 87 6.05 -7.08 10.38
C GLU A 87 5.41 -6.37 11.59
N GLY A 88 6.14 -5.46 12.22
CA GLY A 88 5.66 -4.67 13.36
C GLY A 88 4.47 -3.78 13.01
N LEU A 89 4.47 -3.19 11.81
CA LEU A 89 3.37 -2.35 11.33
C LEU A 89 2.20 -3.15 10.77
N ALA A 90 2.45 -4.31 10.15
CA ALA A 90 1.41 -5.16 9.58
C ALA A 90 0.38 -5.62 10.64
N ALA A 91 0.83 -5.83 11.88
CA ALA A 91 -0.05 -6.14 13.01
C ALA A 91 -1.14 -5.07 13.29
N TYR A 92 -0.98 -3.86 12.76
CA TYR A 92 -1.89 -2.72 12.94
C TYR A 92 -2.54 -2.24 11.63
N ALA A 93 -2.33 -2.98 10.54
CA ALA A 93 -2.82 -2.61 9.22
C ALA A 93 -4.34 -2.43 9.16
N GLU A 94 -5.12 -3.19 9.94
CA GLU A 94 -6.57 -3.03 10.01
C GLU A 94 -6.98 -1.64 10.53
N GLY A 95 -6.29 -1.13 11.56
CA GLY A 95 -6.53 0.22 12.08
C GLY A 95 -6.15 1.30 11.07
N TYR A 96 -5.07 1.09 10.32
CA TYR A 96 -4.67 2.01 9.24
C TYR A 96 -5.68 2.03 8.10
N LYS A 97 -6.17 0.86 7.67
CA LYS A 97 -7.25 0.76 6.67
C LYS A 97 -8.51 1.47 7.14
N GLU A 98 -8.94 1.29 8.40
CA GLU A 98 -10.13 1.94 8.92
C GLU A 98 -10.00 3.48 8.93
N LYS A 99 -8.86 4.01 9.38
CA LYS A 99 -8.58 5.46 9.35
C LYS A 99 -8.53 5.99 7.92
N ALA A 100 -7.88 5.26 7.00
CA ALA A 100 -7.84 5.63 5.58
C ALA A 100 -9.24 5.68 4.97
N LEU A 101 -10.09 4.68 5.23
CA LEU A 101 -11.49 4.68 4.80
C LEU A 101 -12.26 5.88 5.34
N GLN A 102 -12.10 6.22 6.62
CA GLN A 102 -12.77 7.38 7.23
C GLN A 102 -12.36 8.69 6.54
N ARG A 103 -11.07 8.86 6.22
CA ARG A 103 -10.57 10.02 5.48
C ARG A 103 -11.11 10.06 4.06
N LEU A 104 -11.05 8.95 3.34
CA LEU A 104 -11.60 8.83 1.98
C LEU A 104 -13.11 9.18 1.95
N VAL A 105 -13.86 8.81 2.98
CA VAL A 105 -15.26 9.24 3.16
C VAL A 105 -15.37 10.74 3.45
N ALA A 106 -14.54 11.28 4.34
CA ALA A 106 -14.52 12.71 4.67
C ALA A 106 -14.16 13.59 3.45
N HIS A 107 -13.27 13.10 2.59
CA HIS A 107 -12.89 13.69 1.31
C HIS A 107 -13.94 13.47 0.20
N LYS A 108 -15.03 12.76 0.49
CA LYS A 108 -16.12 12.43 -0.44
C LYS A 108 -15.68 11.60 -1.65
N ILE A 109 -14.57 10.88 -1.53
CA ILE A 109 -14.12 9.91 -2.52
C ILE A 109 -14.96 8.64 -2.37
N LEU A 110 -15.15 8.18 -1.13
CA LEU A 110 -15.98 7.03 -0.78
C LEU A 110 -17.27 7.46 -0.07
N ARG A 111 -18.33 6.65 -0.16
CA ARG A 111 -19.51 6.72 0.69
C ARG A 111 -19.51 5.56 1.65
N GLU A 112 -19.80 5.76 2.91
CA GLU A 112 -20.10 4.63 3.79
C GLU A 112 -21.55 4.16 3.58
N GLU A 113 -21.72 2.91 3.14
CA GLU A 113 -23.01 2.22 3.11
C GLU A 113 -23.02 1.06 4.11
N ASN A 114 -23.86 1.19 5.14
CA ASN A 114 -24.09 0.14 6.12
C ASN A 114 -25.20 -0.80 5.62
N GLY A 115 -24.81 -1.93 5.04
CA GLY A 115 -25.73 -2.99 4.63
C GLY A 115 -26.17 -3.85 5.82
N ARG A 116 -27.49 -4.12 5.93
CA ARG A 116 -28.02 -5.15 6.85
C ARG A 116 -28.40 -6.38 6.04
N PHE A 117 -27.56 -7.42 6.04
CA PHE A 117 -27.97 -8.73 5.53
C PHE A 117 -28.46 -9.57 6.72
N LEU A 118 -29.77 -9.88 6.74
CA LEU A 118 -30.42 -10.74 7.73
C LEU A 118 -30.11 -10.41 9.21
N TRP A 119 -30.34 -9.17 9.67
CA TRP A 119 -30.40 -8.72 11.09
C TRP A 119 -29.28 -9.12 12.09
N VAL A 120 -28.26 -9.90 11.71
CA VAL A 120 -27.19 -10.39 12.61
C VAL A 120 -25.77 -10.00 12.16
N PHE A 121 -25.55 -9.55 10.92
CA PHE A 121 -24.22 -9.15 10.46
C PHE A 121 -24.24 -7.81 9.70
N PRO A 122 -23.68 -6.72 10.27
CA PRO A 122 -23.47 -5.49 9.52
C PRO A 122 -22.42 -5.75 8.43
N THR A 123 -22.74 -5.48 7.17
CA THR A 123 -21.73 -5.43 6.11
C THR A 123 -21.47 -3.96 5.79
N ARG A 124 -20.26 -3.47 6.12
CA ARG A 124 -19.80 -2.17 5.63
C ARG A 124 -19.41 -2.29 4.15
N ARG A 125 -19.88 -1.35 3.33
CA ARG A 125 -19.48 -1.17 1.93
C ARG A 125 -19.09 0.28 1.73
N TYR A 126 -18.13 0.49 0.84
CA TYR A 126 -17.63 1.81 0.51
C TYR A 126 -17.72 2.07 -1.01
N PRO A 127 -18.94 2.23 -1.57
CA PRO A 127 -19.06 2.61 -2.97
C PRO A 127 -18.47 4.01 -3.21
N VAL A 128 -17.85 4.19 -4.37
CA VAL A 128 -17.22 5.44 -4.77
C VAL A 128 -18.29 6.46 -5.16
N ILE A 129 -18.24 7.67 -4.59
CA ILE A 129 -19.24 8.73 -4.81
C ILE A 129 -18.97 9.44 -6.12
N ASP A 130 -17.71 9.82 -6.33
CA ASP A 130 -17.18 10.41 -7.54
C ASP A 130 -16.00 9.55 -7.97
N ASP A 131 -16.23 8.82 -9.04
CA ASP A 131 -15.31 7.84 -9.60
C ASP A 131 -13.98 8.44 -10.06
N THR A 132 -13.93 9.77 -10.25
CA THR A 132 -12.80 10.49 -10.82
C THR A 132 -11.47 10.11 -10.15
N GLU A 133 -11.36 10.13 -8.81
CA GLU A 133 -10.09 9.84 -8.13
C GLU A 133 -9.70 8.34 -8.10
N GLN A 134 -10.66 7.41 -8.06
CA GLN A 134 -10.34 5.97 -8.06
C GLN A 134 -10.05 5.44 -9.48
N ARG A 135 -10.83 5.88 -10.49
CA ARG A 135 -10.46 5.70 -11.90
C ARG A 135 -9.12 6.35 -12.16
N GLU A 136 -8.83 7.49 -11.54
CA GLU A 136 -7.54 8.15 -11.69
C GLU A 136 -6.38 7.30 -11.16
N VAL A 137 -6.45 6.70 -9.95
CA VAL A 137 -5.34 5.83 -9.49
C VAL A 137 -5.17 4.60 -10.40
N LYS A 138 -6.22 3.81 -10.64
CA LYS A 138 -6.11 2.61 -11.50
C LYS A 138 -5.72 2.96 -12.94
N ALA A 139 -6.32 4.00 -13.54
CA ALA A 139 -6.01 4.41 -14.90
C ALA A 139 -4.59 4.96 -15.02
N ARG A 140 -4.12 5.74 -14.04
CA ARG A 140 -2.76 6.29 -14.00
C ARG A 140 -1.73 5.17 -13.88
N LEU A 141 -1.96 4.19 -13.00
CA LEU A 141 -1.09 3.01 -12.91
C LEU A 141 -1.11 2.19 -14.21
N ARG A 142 -2.29 1.98 -14.81
CA ARG A 142 -2.40 1.30 -16.12
C ARG A 142 -1.67 2.06 -17.22
N GLN A 143 -1.75 3.40 -17.24
CA GLN A 143 -1.05 4.23 -18.21
C GLN A 143 0.47 4.08 -18.07
N VAL A 144 1.00 4.15 -16.86
CA VAL A 144 2.43 3.93 -16.59
C VAL A 144 2.89 2.52 -17.00
N LEU A 145 2.04 1.50 -16.81
CA LEU A 145 2.35 0.10 -17.11
C LEU A 145 2.20 -0.26 -18.59
N LEU A 146 1.29 0.39 -19.31
CA LEU A 146 0.91 0.04 -20.69
C LEU A 146 1.46 1.01 -21.74
N THR A 147 2.14 2.07 -21.32
CA THR A 147 2.75 3.07 -22.21
C THR A 147 4.21 3.35 -21.85
N ASP A 148 4.93 3.96 -22.80
CA ASP A 148 6.33 4.37 -22.63
C ASP A 148 6.48 5.82 -22.13
N GLU A 149 5.42 6.41 -21.56
CA GLU A 149 5.49 7.74 -20.98
C GLU A 149 6.45 7.79 -19.78
N ILE A 150 6.97 8.99 -19.50
CA ILE A 150 7.81 9.24 -18.33
C ILE A 150 6.91 9.13 -17.09
N PRO A 151 7.14 8.14 -16.21
CA PRO A 151 6.27 7.90 -15.08
C PRO A 151 6.52 8.91 -13.96
N ASP A 152 5.48 9.23 -13.20
CA ASP A 152 5.63 9.95 -11.93
C ASP A 152 6.33 9.03 -10.90
N PRO A 153 7.35 9.50 -10.16
CA PRO A 153 8.03 8.69 -9.14
C PRO A 153 7.08 8.05 -8.12
N ARG A 154 6.00 8.75 -7.73
CA ARG A 154 5.00 8.23 -6.79
C ARG A 154 4.29 7.01 -7.35
N ASP A 155 3.95 7.03 -8.64
CA ASP A 155 3.29 5.90 -9.30
C ASP A 155 4.23 4.72 -9.50
N VAL A 156 5.52 4.98 -9.73
CA VAL A 156 6.55 3.93 -9.73
C VAL A 156 6.59 3.21 -8.39
N VAL A 157 6.63 3.96 -7.28
CA VAL A 157 6.62 3.39 -5.92
C VAL A 157 5.37 2.56 -5.69
N LEU A 158 4.19 3.08 -6.07
CA LEU A 158 2.92 2.38 -5.90
C LEU A 158 2.89 1.07 -6.71
N ILE A 159 3.36 1.10 -7.96
CA ILE A 159 3.49 -0.09 -8.83
C ILE A 159 4.44 -1.12 -8.22
N CYS A 160 5.61 -0.69 -7.76
CA CYS A 160 6.58 -1.58 -7.15
C CYS A 160 6.02 -2.22 -5.87
N LEU A 161 5.28 -1.48 -5.06
CA LEU A 161 4.65 -1.98 -3.85
C LEU A 161 3.56 -3.03 -4.14
N ILE A 162 2.65 -2.77 -5.09
CA ILE A 162 1.63 -3.76 -5.45
C ILE A 162 2.23 -4.99 -6.15
N ASP A 163 3.27 -4.82 -6.96
CA ASP A 163 4.01 -5.94 -7.56
C ASP A 163 4.70 -6.80 -6.50
N ALA A 164 5.31 -6.17 -5.48
CA ALA A 164 5.92 -6.85 -4.33
C ALA A 164 4.97 -7.85 -3.65
N CYS A 165 3.71 -7.44 -3.52
CA CYS A 165 2.67 -8.18 -2.83
C CYS A 165 1.84 -9.08 -3.76
N ASN A 166 2.23 -9.22 -5.04
CA ASN A 166 1.48 -9.96 -6.05
C ASN A 166 0.05 -9.44 -6.27
N LEU A 167 -0.12 -8.12 -6.20
CA LEU A 167 -1.39 -7.41 -6.29
C LEU A 167 -1.59 -6.68 -7.62
N LEU A 168 -0.75 -6.92 -8.64
CA LEU A 168 -0.97 -6.36 -9.98
C LEU A 168 -2.34 -6.75 -10.58
N GLY A 169 -2.93 -7.87 -10.13
CA GLY A 169 -4.29 -8.29 -10.49
C GLY A 169 -5.40 -7.31 -10.08
N LEU A 170 -5.12 -6.35 -9.20
CA LEU A 170 -6.06 -5.28 -8.84
C LEU A 170 -6.22 -4.22 -9.96
N VAL A 171 -5.23 -4.15 -10.87
CA VAL A 171 -5.09 -3.08 -11.86
C VAL A 171 -5.05 -3.65 -13.29
N LEU A 172 -4.50 -4.85 -13.45
CA LEU A 172 -4.25 -5.50 -14.72
C LEU A 172 -4.98 -6.84 -14.82
N THR A 173 -5.39 -7.18 -16.03
CA THR A 173 -5.84 -8.54 -16.36
C THR A 173 -4.66 -9.52 -16.37
N PRO A 174 -4.89 -10.85 -16.21
CA PRO A 174 -3.82 -11.84 -16.24
C PRO A 174 -2.95 -11.81 -17.52
N ASP A 175 -3.54 -11.45 -18.66
CA ASP A 175 -2.80 -11.34 -19.92
C ASP A 175 -1.98 -10.05 -20.00
N GLU A 176 -2.45 -8.96 -19.40
CA GLU A 176 -1.69 -7.72 -19.29
C GLU A 176 -0.49 -7.89 -18.35
N ILE A 177 -0.66 -8.54 -17.19
CA ILE A 177 0.45 -8.82 -16.25
C ILE A 177 1.63 -9.51 -16.97
N LYS A 178 1.33 -10.49 -17.83
CA LYS A 178 2.36 -11.18 -18.62
C LYS A 178 3.08 -10.25 -19.59
N LYS A 179 2.35 -9.31 -20.21
CA LYS A 179 2.89 -8.35 -21.19
C LYS A 179 3.67 -7.21 -20.55
N THR A 180 3.30 -6.80 -19.33
CA THR A 180 3.90 -5.67 -18.63
C THR A 180 5.08 -6.06 -17.73
N SER A 181 5.41 -7.34 -17.61
CA SER A 181 6.50 -7.83 -16.75
C SER A 181 7.83 -7.11 -17.00
N ALA A 182 8.23 -6.96 -18.27
CA ALA A 182 9.45 -6.22 -18.63
C ALA A 182 9.38 -4.73 -18.25
N ARG A 183 8.20 -4.12 -18.36
CA ARG A 183 7.98 -2.72 -17.96
C ARG A 183 8.06 -2.56 -16.45
N VAL A 184 7.45 -3.46 -15.67
CA VAL A 184 7.57 -3.45 -14.20
C VAL A 184 9.02 -3.60 -13.77
N GLU A 185 9.78 -4.49 -14.41
CA GLU A 185 11.21 -4.66 -14.15
C GLU A 185 11.99 -3.37 -14.48
N GLN A 186 11.67 -2.71 -15.60
CA GLN A 186 12.26 -1.43 -15.96
C GLN A 186 11.95 -0.36 -14.90
N LEU A 187 10.69 -0.21 -14.51
CA LEU A 187 10.24 0.78 -13.53
C LEU A 187 10.93 0.59 -12.18
N SER A 188 11.09 -0.65 -11.71
CA SER A 188 11.83 -0.95 -10.47
C SER A 188 13.31 -0.57 -10.53
N LYS A 189 13.90 -0.50 -11.74
CA LYS A 189 15.30 -0.09 -11.95
C LYS A 189 15.47 1.41 -12.17
N MET A 190 14.40 2.14 -12.48
CA MET A 190 14.44 3.57 -12.81
C MET A 190 14.47 4.48 -11.58
N ASP A 191 14.21 3.95 -10.39
CA ASP A 191 13.93 4.80 -9.24
C ASP A 191 15.22 5.25 -8.52
N LEU A 192 15.40 6.57 -8.39
CA LEU A 192 16.46 7.23 -7.60
C LEU A 192 16.12 7.28 -6.11
N ILE A 193 14.85 7.05 -5.73
CA ILE A 193 14.39 6.64 -4.39
C ILE A 193 14.60 5.11 -4.21
N GLY A 194 15.07 4.44 -5.27
CA GLY A 194 14.90 3.02 -5.51
C GLY A 194 15.78 2.07 -4.71
N GLN A 195 16.84 2.45 -3.99
CA GLN A 195 17.54 1.46 -3.14
C GLN A 195 16.72 1.15 -1.89
N ALA A 196 16.20 2.20 -1.26
CA ALA A 196 15.28 2.16 -0.13
C ALA A 196 14.00 1.39 -0.49
N VAL A 197 13.34 1.82 -1.57
CA VAL A 197 12.05 1.26 -2.02
C VAL A 197 12.22 -0.14 -2.57
N THR A 198 13.20 -0.39 -3.45
CA THR A 198 13.43 -1.74 -4.02
C THR A 198 13.80 -2.74 -2.94
N ARG A 199 14.55 -2.34 -1.90
CA ARG A 199 14.85 -3.24 -0.78
C ARG A 199 13.62 -3.50 0.07
N ALA A 200 12.88 -2.46 0.44
CA ALA A 200 11.64 -2.63 1.19
C ALA A 200 10.66 -3.53 0.43
N VAL A 201 10.53 -3.32 -0.88
CA VAL A 201 9.74 -4.13 -1.81
C VAL A 201 10.29 -5.56 -1.92
N ALA A 202 11.60 -5.76 -1.98
CA ALA A 202 12.21 -7.09 -2.04
C ALA A 202 12.05 -7.87 -0.72
N GLU A 203 12.19 -7.20 0.42
CA GLU A 203 11.95 -7.77 1.75
C GLU A 203 10.46 -8.06 1.95
N ILE A 204 9.57 -7.15 1.55
CA ILE A 204 8.12 -7.39 1.49
C ILE A 204 7.79 -8.61 0.63
N ARG A 205 8.36 -8.70 -0.59
CA ARG A 205 8.18 -9.84 -1.48
C ARG A 205 8.70 -11.13 -0.85
N PHE A 206 9.82 -11.06 -0.14
CA PHE A 206 10.37 -12.18 0.62
C PHE A 206 9.40 -12.62 1.73
N ILE A 207 8.91 -11.70 2.56
CA ILE A 207 7.95 -11.97 3.64
C ILE A 207 6.68 -12.59 3.07
N VAL A 208 6.08 -11.98 2.05
CA VAL A 208 4.85 -12.48 1.42
C VAL A 208 5.05 -13.89 0.87
N LYS A 209 6.16 -14.17 0.18
CA LYS A 209 6.48 -15.51 -0.33
C LYS A 209 6.60 -16.56 0.78
N HIS A 210 7.13 -16.20 1.94
CA HIS A 210 7.28 -17.13 3.08
C HIS A 210 6.02 -17.23 3.93
N ALA A 211 5.21 -16.16 3.99
CA ALA A 211 3.90 -16.15 4.67
C ALA A 211 2.80 -16.87 3.86
N THR A 212 2.99 -17.04 2.55
CA THR A 212 2.08 -17.78 1.65
C THR A 212 2.54 -19.20 1.32
N SER A 213 3.73 -19.61 1.78
CA SER A 213 4.13 -21.02 1.71
C SER A 213 3.39 -21.82 2.78
N PRO A 214 2.77 -22.97 2.45
CA PRO A 214 2.16 -23.79 3.47
C PRO A 214 3.24 -24.21 4.47
N ILE A 215 2.93 -24.09 5.76
CA ILE A 215 3.73 -24.69 6.83
C ILE A 215 3.86 -26.17 6.48
N MET A 216 5.09 -26.62 6.19
CA MET A 216 5.42 -28.03 5.95
C MET A 216 5.29 -28.84 7.24
#